data_AF-A0A4W3IF74-F1
#
_entry.id   AF-A0A4W3IF74-F1
#
_cell.length_a   1.000
_cell.length_b   1.000
_cell.length_c   1.000
_cell.angle_alpha   90.00
_cell.angle_beta   90.00
_cell.angle_gamma   90.00
#
_symmetry.space_group_name_H-M   'P 1'
#
loop_
_entity.id
_entity.type
_entity.pdbx_description
1 polymer ?
#
loop_
_entity_poly.entity_id
_entity_poly.type
_entity_poly.pdbx_seq_one_letter_code
_entity_poly.pdbx_strand_id
1 'polypeptide(L)'
;MKQHLLEELKREREAANERLSHEIDRTLRKCAREKERAVDQARLEEMNIATQALENQNKEFMEKIATEITVARSEEKKLAEEPIKELQVRHKSEIDQLKRIMCDKDANLQEVFEQVETMTVLEMDLESELRKTREAFQDYINLTFPKLAPGQADFILPSRPMCRDSTITFCSCKPPRKQE
;
A
#
# COMPACT_ATOMS: atom_id res chain seq x y z
N MET A 1 23.61 -120.75 8.25
CA MET A 1 23.64 -119.89 9.47
C MET A 1 24.42 -118.58 9.24
N LYS A 2 25.70 -118.61 8.82
CA LYS A 2 26.53 -117.40 8.63
C LYS A 2 26.05 -116.41 7.55
N GLN A 3 25.51 -116.90 6.43
CA GLN A 3 25.03 -116.04 5.34
C GLN A 3 23.75 -115.25 5.69
N HIS A 4 22.82 -115.87 6.41
CA HIS A 4 21.59 -115.21 6.89
C HIS A 4 21.88 -114.04 7.83
N LEU A 5 22.80 -114.25 8.78
CA LEU A 5 23.20 -113.21 9.74
C LEU A 5 23.87 -112.01 9.03
N LEU A 6 24.67 -112.26 7.99
CA LEU A 6 25.27 -111.20 7.19
C LEU A 6 24.23 -110.40 6.40
N GLU A 7 23.19 -111.07 5.93
CA GLU A 7 22.10 -110.44 5.16
C GLU A 7 21.17 -109.61 6.06
N GLU A 8 20.91 -110.08 7.29
CA GLU A 8 20.21 -109.31 8.32
C GLU A 8 20.98 -108.06 8.74
N LEU A 9 22.28 -108.18 9.00
CA LEU A 9 23.14 -107.02 9.31
C LEU A 9 23.17 -106.01 8.17
N LYS A 10 23.13 -106.47 6.92
CA LYS A 10 23.06 -105.59 5.74
C LYS A 10 21.72 -104.84 5.67
N ARG A 11 20.59 -105.52 5.87
CA ARG A 11 19.25 -104.91 5.89
C ARG A 11 19.10 -103.90 7.03
N GLU A 12 19.63 -104.20 8.20
CA GLU A 12 19.58 -103.28 9.35
C GLU A 12 20.41 -102.02 9.08
N ARG A 13 21.59 -102.16 8.48
CA ARG A 13 22.42 -101.04 8.04
C ARG A 13 21.72 -100.18 6.98
N GLU A 14 21.05 -100.81 6.02
CA GLU A 14 20.26 -100.12 4.98
C GLU A 14 19.07 -99.36 5.60
N ALA A 15 18.31 -100.00 6.49
CA ALA A 15 17.21 -99.36 7.21
C ALA A 15 17.68 -98.19 8.11
N ALA A 16 18.85 -98.31 8.75
CA ALA A 16 19.47 -97.23 9.51
C ALA A 16 19.88 -96.05 8.61
N ASN A 17 20.45 -96.33 7.43
CA ASN A 17 20.78 -95.31 6.43
C ASN A 17 19.54 -94.60 5.89
N GLU A 18 18.45 -95.32 5.62
CA GLU A 18 17.18 -94.73 5.17
C GLU A 18 16.57 -93.82 6.22
N ARG A 19 16.59 -94.23 7.50
CA ARG A 19 16.13 -93.39 8.62
C ARG A 19 16.95 -92.11 8.73
N LEU A 20 18.29 -92.24 8.68
CA LEU A 20 19.19 -91.09 8.73
C LEU A 20 18.99 -90.15 7.53
N SER A 21 18.84 -90.70 6.33
CA SER A 21 18.54 -89.95 5.11
C SER A 21 17.22 -89.17 5.24
N HIS A 22 16.17 -89.83 5.71
CA HIS A 22 14.89 -89.16 5.96
C HIS A 22 15.01 -88.06 7.03
N GLU A 23 15.79 -88.29 8.09
CA GLU A 23 16.01 -87.28 9.12
C GLU A 23 16.75 -86.06 8.59
N ILE A 24 17.80 -86.26 7.79
CA ILE A 24 18.52 -85.20 7.08
C ILE A 24 17.57 -84.43 6.14
N ASP A 25 16.73 -85.12 5.37
CA ASP A 25 15.76 -84.47 4.50
C ASP A 25 14.74 -83.63 5.28
N ARG A 26 14.28 -84.13 6.44
CA ARG A 26 13.37 -83.37 7.31
C ARG A 26 14.03 -82.11 7.85
N THR A 27 15.28 -82.21 8.31
CA THR A 27 16.01 -81.06 8.86
C THR A 27 16.32 -80.03 7.78
N LEU A 28 16.76 -80.45 6.59
CA LEU A 28 16.99 -79.58 5.44
C LEU A 28 15.71 -78.85 5.01
N ARG A 29 14.57 -79.54 4.94
CA ARG A 29 13.28 -78.90 4.62
C ARG A 29 12.82 -77.90 5.69
N LYS A 30 13.09 -78.17 6.97
CA LYS A 30 12.80 -77.20 8.05
C LYS A 30 13.68 -75.96 7.92
N CYS A 31 14.99 -76.16 7.75
CA CYS A 31 15.96 -75.09 7.55
C CYS A 31 15.63 -74.24 6.30
N ALA A 32 15.23 -74.87 5.19
CA ALA A 32 14.81 -74.16 3.98
C ALA A 32 13.60 -73.24 4.22
N ARG A 33 12.58 -73.71 4.95
CA ARG A 33 11.41 -72.89 5.30
C ARG A 33 11.75 -71.75 6.26
N GLU A 34 12.63 -72.00 7.24
CA GLU A 34 13.08 -70.96 8.16
C GLU A 34 13.91 -69.89 7.44
N LYS A 35 14.78 -70.30 6.51
CA LYS A 35 15.51 -69.39 5.63
C LYS A 35 14.57 -68.54 4.78
N GLU A 36 13.57 -69.16 4.15
CA GLU A 36 12.58 -68.43 3.33
C GLU A 36 11.84 -67.39 4.16
N ARG A 37 11.35 -67.75 5.35
CA ARG A 37 10.70 -66.81 6.28
C ARG A 37 11.63 -65.67 6.71
N ALA A 38 12.89 -65.95 7.01
CA ALA A 38 13.86 -64.93 7.40
C ALA A 38 14.14 -63.96 6.24
N VAL A 39 14.21 -64.46 5.01
CA VAL A 39 14.38 -63.63 3.81
C VAL A 39 13.14 -62.77 3.56
N ASP A 40 11.93 -63.32 3.68
CA ASP A 40 10.70 -62.55 3.48
C ASP A 40 10.51 -61.48 4.56
N GLN A 41 10.86 -61.78 5.81
CA GLN A 41 10.88 -60.80 6.90
C GLN A 41 11.88 -59.67 6.63
N ALA A 42 13.13 -60.01 6.27
CA ALA A 42 14.13 -59.00 5.94
C ALA A 42 13.70 -58.12 4.75
N ARG A 43 13.06 -58.70 3.72
CA ARG A 43 12.52 -57.94 2.58
C ARG A 43 11.42 -56.97 3.00
N LEU A 44 10.52 -57.41 3.89
CA LEU A 44 9.44 -56.56 4.40
C LEU A 44 10.00 -55.43 5.28
N GLU A 45 10.99 -55.71 6.13
CA GLU A 45 11.67 -54.72 6.95
C GLU A 45 12.39 -53.67 6.09
N GLU A 46 13.17 -54.11 5.10
CA GLU A 46 13.84 -53.21 4.14
C GLU A 46 12.83 -52.33 3.38
N MET A 47 11.70 -52.91 2.94
CA MET A 47 10.64 -52.15 2.28
C MET A 47 10.05 -51.09 3.22
N ASN A 48 9.75 -51.45 4.47
CA ASN A 48 9.19 -50.53 5.46
C ASN A 48 10.16 -49.39 5.80
N ILE A 49 11.46 -49.70 5.92
CA ILE A 49 12.51 -48.70 6.15
C ILE A 49 12.59 -47.75 4.95
N ALA A 50 12.57 -48.28 3.72
CA ALA A 50 12.59 -47.47 2.52
C ALA A 50 11.36 -46.56 2.40
N THR A 51 10.16 -47.07 2.70
CA THR A 51 8.94 -46.26 2.68
C THR A 51 8.95 -45.17 3.74
N GLN A 52 9.36 -45.48 4.99
CA GLN A 52 9.48 -44.47 6.04
C GLN A 52 10.53 -43.41 5.71
N ALA A 53 11.66 -43.79 5.11
CA ALA A 53 12.68 -42.83 4.68
C ALA A 53 12.13 -41.85 3.63
N LEU A 54 11.34 -42.34 2.66
CA LEU A 54 10.69 -41.49 1.65
C LEU A 54 9.62 -40.59 2.27
N GLU A 55 8.81 -41.10 3.19
CA GLU A 55 7.79 -40.29 3.89
C GLU A 55 8.43 -39.17 4.72
N ASN A 56 9.52 -39.47 5.43
CA ASN A 56 10.26 -38.48 6.20
C ASN A 56 10.87 -37.40 5.29
N GLN A 57 11.50 -37.79 4.18
CA GLN A 57 12.01 -36.82 3.20
C GLN A 57 10.89 -35.96 2.62
N ASN A 58 9.75 -36.55 2.25
CA ASN A 58 8.61 -35.80 1.74
C ASN A 58 8.12 -34.78 2.77
N LYS A 59 8.05 -35.15 4.05
CA LYS A 59 7.68 -34.23 5.13
C LYS A 59 8.66 -33.07 5.25
N GLU A 60 9.96 -33.35 5.24
CA GLU A 60 11.01 -32.33 5.30
C GLU A 60 10.93 -31.36 4.11
N PHE A 61 10.72 -31.88 2.89
CA PHE A 61 10.57 -31.03 1.70
C PHE A 61 9.31 -30.18 1.76
N MET A 62 8.19 -30.75 2.21
CA MET A 62 6.94 -30.00 2.37
C MET A 62 7.08 -28.88 3.41
N GLU A 63 7.80 -29.11 4.50
CA GLU A 63 8.08 -28.08 5.51
C GLU A 63 8.97 -26.98 4.94
N LYS A 64 10.05 -27.33 4.24
CA LYS A 64 10.93 -26.36 3.57
C LYS A 64 10.15 -25.50 2.57
N ILE A 65 9.36 -26.13 1.69
CA ILE A 65 8.51 -25.41 0.73
C ILE A 65 7.53 -24.48 1.45
N ALA A 66 6.88 -24.94 2.52
CA ALA A 66 5.97 -24.10 3.28
C ALA A 66 6.69 -22.87 3.85
N THR A 67 7.86 -23.05 4.44
CA THR A 67 8.65 -21.93 4.98
C THR A 67 9.07 -20.95 3.88
N GLU A 68 9.59 -21.43 2.75
CA GLU A 68 9.99 -20.58 1.63
C GLU A 68 8.81 -19.80 1.04
N ILE A 69 7.65 -20.44 0.90
CA ILE A 69 6.42 -19.76 0.46
C ILE A 69 6.02 -18.66 1.43
N THR A 70 6.09 -18.90 2.75
CA THR A 70 5.74 -17.86 3.73
C THR A 70 6.68 -16.66 3.68
N VAL A 71 7.98 -16.90 3.50
CA VAL A 71 8.98 -15.85 3.36
C VAL A 71 8.73 -15.06 2.08
N ALA A 72 8.61 -15.73 0.94
CA ALA A 72 8.37 -15.09 -0.36
C ALA A 72 7.09 -14.24 -0.36
N ARG A 73 5.99 -14.75 0.20
CA ARG A 73 4.74 -13.98 0.35
C ARG A 73 4.91 -12.75 1.24
N SER A 74 5.70 -12.85 2.31
CA SER A 74 5.94 -11.72 3.21
C SER A 74 6.78 -10.64 2.54
N GLU A 75 7.78 -11.03 1.74
CA GLU A 75 8.63 -10.12 0.98
C GLU A 75 7.85 -9.44 -0.15
N GLU A 76 7.08 -10.20 -0.92
CA GLU A 76 6.20 -9.67 -1.97
C GLU A 76 5.22 -8.65 -1.40
N LYS A 77 4.59 -8.97 -0.25
CA LYS A 77 3.68 -8.05 0.43
C LYS A 77 4.39 -6.77 0.87
N LYS A 78 5.62 -6.86 1.40
CA LYS A 78 6.41 -5.67 1.78
C LYS A 78 6.77 -4.82 0.56
N LEU A 79 7.27 -5.44 -0.50
CA LEU A 79 7.63 -4.77 -1.75
C LEU A 79 6.43 -4.06 -2.40
N ALA A 80 5.23 -4.62 -2.25
CA ALA A 80 4.00 -3.99 -2.71
C ALA A 80 3.55 -2.83 -1.80
N GLU A 81 3.63 -2.98 -0.48
CA GLU A 81 3.09 -2.01 0.48
C GLU A 81 4.00 -0.80 0.76
N GLU A 82 5.32 -0.99 0.83
CA GLU A 82 6.28 0.07 1.13
C GLU A 82 6.20 1.28 0.18
N PRO A 83 6.24 1.12 -1.16
CA PRO A 83 6.18 2.26 -2.06
C PRO A 83 4.83 2.99 -1.97
N ILE A 84 3.74 2.28 -1.69
CA ILE A 84 2.42 2.89 -1.49
C ILE A 84 2.44 3.78 -0.24
N LYS A 85 2.99 3.28 0.87
CA LYS A 85 3.10 4.05 2.12
C LYS A 85 4.00 5.28 1.94
N GLU A 86 5.13 5.14 1.26
CA GLU A 86 6.04 6.25 0.95
C GLU A 86 5.38 7.33 0.10
N LEU A 87 4.68 6.94 -0.97
CA LEU A 87 3.94 7.87 -1.83
C LEU A 87 2.81 8.56 -1.06
N GLN A 88 2.08 7.84 -0.21
CA GLN A 88 1.04 8.42 0.63
C GLN A 88 1.58 9.48 1.59
N VAL A 89 2.72 9.21 2.25
CA VAL A 89 3.37 10.18 3.14
C VAL A 89 3.84 11.41 2.36
N ARG A 90 4.45 11.20 1.18
CA ARG A 90 4.91 12.29 0.32
C ARG A 90 3.76 13.18 -0.15
N HIS A 91 2.72 12.58 -0.73
CA HIS A 91 1.54 13.31 -1.19
C HIS A 91 0.85 14.07 -0.05
N LYS A 92 0.75 13.45 1.14
CA LYS A 92 0.20 14.13 2.32
C LYS A 92 1.02 15.37 2.69
N SER A 93 2.35 15.25 2.71
CA SER A 93 3.25 16.39 2.98
C SER A 93 3.12 17.49 1.92
N GLU A 94 3.01 17.14 0.64
CA GLU A 94 2.81 18.09 -0.46
C GLU A 94 1.47 18.83 -0.33
N ILE A 95 0.38 18.10 -0.02
CA ILE A 95 -0.93 18.69 0.24
C ILE A 95 -0.85 19.65 1.43
N ASP A 96 -0.19 19.27 2.51
CA ASP A 96 -0.07 20.12 3.71
C ASP A 96 0.82 21.35 3.46
N GLN A 97 1.81 21.25 2.58
CA GLN A 97 2.59 22.40 2.11
C GLN A 97 1.72 23.34 1.26
N LEU A 98 0.97 22.81 0.31
CA LEU A 98 0.08 23.62 -0.55
C LEU A 98 -1.01 24.31 0.25
N LYS A 99 -1.60 23.65 1.24
CA LYS A 99 -2.56 24.25 2.17
C LYS A 99 -1.96 25.43 2.92
N ARG A 100 -0.74 25.31 3.43
CA ARG A 100 -0.05 26.42 4.11
C ARG A 100 0.14 27.61 3.17
N ILE A 101 0.63 27.37 1.95
CA ILE A 101 0.81 28.43 0.95
C ILE A 101 -0.53 29.09 0.61
N MET A 102 -1.61 28.32 0.45
CA MET A 102 -2.94 28.88 0.19
C MET A 102 -3.40 29.76 1.34
N CYS A 103 -3.29 29.31 2.60
CA CYS A 103 -3.66 30.12 3.76
C CYS A 103 -2.87 31.43 3.83
N ASP A 104 -1.56 31.40 3.57
CA ASP A 104 -0.73 32.61 3.55
C ASP A 104 -1.16 33.58 2.45
N LYS A 105 -1.51 33.06 1.27
CA LYS A 105 -1.98 33.88 0.15
C LYS A 105 -3.37 34.47 0.42
N ASP A 106 -4.27 33.69 1.01
CA ASP A 106 -5.60 34.17 1.39
C ASP A 106 -5.51 35.28 2.45
N ALA A 107 -4.61 35.14 3.44
CA ALA A 107 -4.36 36.19 4.43
C ALA A 107 -3.82 37.48 3.79
N ASN A 108 -2.83 37.36 2.90
CA ASN A 108 -2.29 38.52 2.18
C ASN A 108 -3.34 39.19 1.29
N LEU A 109 -4.18 38.41 0.59
CA LEU A 109 -5.26 38.96 -0.22
C LEU A 109 -6.26 39.70 0.66
N GLN A 110 -6.63 39.14 1.81
CA GLN A 110 -7.52 39.79 2.76
C GLN A 110 -6.95 41.13 3.23
N GLU A 111 -5.66 41.19 3.58
CA GLU A 111 -5.00 42.45 3.96
C GLU A 111 -5.09 43.51 2.85
N VAL A 112 -4.82 43.13 1.61
CA VAL A 112 -4.92 44.05 0.46
C VAL A 112 -6.36 44.51 0.24
N PHE A 113 -7.35 43.64 0.40
CA PHE A 113 -8.76 44.01 0.31
C PHE A 113 -9.13 45.07 1.36
N GLU A 114 -8.72 44.87 2.61
CA GLU A 114 -8.97 45.82 3.70
C GLU A 114 -8.29 47.18 3.46
N GLN A 115 -7.06 47.17 2.92
CA GLN A 115 -6.36 48.40 2.52
C GLN A 115 -7.10 49.15 1.40
N VAL A 116 -7.55 48.44 0.36
CA VAL A 116 -8.30 49.04 -0.76
C VAL A 116 -9.62 49.61 -0.28
N GLU A 117 -10.36 48.90 0.57
CA GLU A 117 -11.61 49.39 1.15
C GLU A 117 -11.40 50.68 1.93
N THR A 118 -10.37 50.72 2.77
CA THR A 118 -9.99 51.93 3.54
C THR A 118 -9.64 53.10 2.61
N MET A 119 -8.85 52.84 1.55
CA MET A 119 -8.49 53.84 0.55
C MET A 119 -9.71 54.37 -0.20
N THR A 120 -10.66 53.50 -0.56
CA THR A 120 -11.89 53.91 -1.26
C THR A 120 -12.76 54.82 -0.38
N VAL A 121 -12.88 54.53 0.92
CA VAL A 121 -13.61 55.44 1.84
C VAL A 121 -12.93 56.80 1.90
N LEU A 122 -11.61 56.84 2.06
CA LEU A 122 -10.84 58.08 2.10
C LEU A 122 -10.95 58.87 0.78
N GLU A 123 -10.91 58.19 -0.37
CA GLU A 123 -11.12 58.81 -1.67
C GLU A 123 -12.50 59.48 -1.75
N MET A 124 -13.56 58.78 -1.33
CA MET A 124 -14.92 59.33 -1.34
C MET A 124 -15.08 60.57 -0.44
N ASP A 125 -14.45 60.56 0.73
CA ASP A 125 -14.46 61.70 1.65
C ASP A 125 -13.74 62.92 1.06
N LEU A 126 -12.54 62.71 0.51
CA LEU A 126 -11.78 63.77 -0.16
C LEU A 126 -12.52 64.32 -1.37
N GLU A 127 -13.12 63.46 -2.21
CA GLU A 127 -13.94 63.88 -3.35
C GLU A 127 -15.15 64.71 -2.92
N SER A 128 -15.77 64.37 -1.78
CA SER A 128 -16.88 65.11 -1.20
C SER A 128 -16.47 66.51 -0.75
N GLU A 129 -15.36 66.63 -0.01
CA GLU A 129 -14.81 67.93 0.40
C GLU A 129 -14.39 68.81 -0.78
N LEU A 130 -13.77 68.20 -1.79
CA LEU A 130 -13.36 68.89 -3.01
C LEU A 130 -14.57 69.39 -3.82
N ARG A 131 -15.71 68.70 -3.75
CA ARG A 131 -16.98 69.15 -4.35
C ARG A 131 -17.58 70.33 -3.60
N LYS A 132 -17.63 70.27 -2.25
CA LYS A 132 -18.15 71.36 -1.41
C LYS A 132 -17.33 72.65 -1.57
N THR A 133 -15.99 72.52 -1.62
CA THR A 133 -15.11 73.67 -1.86
C THR A 133 -15.32 74.25 -3.26
N ARG A 134 -15.42 73.41 -4.31
CA ARG A 134 -15.76 73.87 -5.66
C ARG A 134 -17.08 74.66 -5.70
N GLU A 135 -18.13 74.14 -5.06
CA GLU A 135 -19.43 74.81 -4.98
C GLU A 135 -19.32 76.18 -4.29
N ALA A 136 -18.65 76.25 -3.14
CA ALA A 136 -18.43 77.51 -2.43
C ALA A 136 -17.64 78.55 -3.25
N PHE A 137 -16.63 78.13 -4.02
CA PHE A 137 -15.92 79.01 -4.94
C PHE A 137 -16.82 79.50 -6.08
N GLN A 138 -17.65 78.63 -6.64
CA GLN A 138 -18.58 79.01 -7.70
C GLN A 138 -19.60 80.03 -7.19
N ASP A 139 -20.13 79.85 -5.98
CA ASP A 139 -21.02 80.82 -5.32
C ASP A 139 -20.35 82.18 -5.13
N TYR A 140 -19.10 82.20 -4.70
CA TYR A 140 -18.32 83.44 -4.54
C TYR A 140 -18.13 84.18 -5.88
N ILE A 141 -17.82 83.46 -6.96
CA ILE A 141 -17.70 84.02 -8.31
C ILE A 141 -19.03 84.62 -8.76
N ASN A 142 -20.12 83.86 -8.60
CA ASN A 142 -21.47 84.30 -8.98
C ASN A 142 -21.88 85.57 -8.23
N LEU A 143 -21.54 85.68 -6.94
CA LEU A 143 -21.80 86.86 -6.11
C LEU A 143 -20.96 88.07 -6.52
N THR A 144 -19.66 87.86 -6.77
CA THR A 144 -18.70 88.94 -7.04
C THR A 144 -18.80 89.47 -8.47
N PHE A 145 -19.13 88.59 -9.43
CA PHE A 145 -19.15 88.89 -10.86
C PHE A 145 -20.51 88.51 -11.50
N PRO A 146 -21.62 89.17 -11.14
CA PRO A 146 -22.96 88.79 -11.58
C PRO A 146 -23.22 88.97 -13.09
N LYS A 147 -22.33 89.67 -13.81
CA LYS A 147 -22.41 89.85 -15.27
C LYS A 147 -21.63 88.78 -16.04
N LEU A 148 -20.89 87.91 -15.35
CA LEU A 148 -20.17 86.82 -15.98
C LEU A 148 -21.18 85.78 -16.46
N ALA A 149 -21.06 85.32 -17.71
CA ALA A 149 -21.98 84.32 -18.23
C ALA A 149 -21.76 82.98 -17.50
N PRO A 150 -22.83 82.19 -17.24
CA PRO A 150 -22.69 80.83 -16.72
C PRO A 150 -21.73 80.01 -17.59
N GLY A 151 -20.82 79.26 -16.95
CA GLY A 151 -19.83 78.44 -17.67
C GLY A 151 -18.54 79.16 -18.05
N GLN A 152 -18.51 80.50 -18.02
CA GLN A 152 -17.35 81.28 -18.47
C GLN A 152 -16.15 81.19 -17.51
N ALA A 153 -16.37 80.80 -16.25
CA ALA A 153 -15.32 80.56 -15.26
C ALA A 153 -14.98 79.07 -15.06
N ASP A 154 -15.60 78.14 -15.79
CA ASP A 154 -15.47 76.70 -15.54
C ASP A 154 -14.04 76.19 -15.74
N PHE A 155 -13.22 76.90 -16.51
CA PHE A 155 -11.80 76.60 -16.69
C PHE A 155 -10.97 76.80 -15.41
N ILE A 156 -11.44 77.66 -14.49
CA ILE A 156 -10.78 77.93 -13.21
C ILE A 156 -10.99 76.74 -12.26
N LEU A 157 -12.16 76.10 -12.33
CA LEU A 157 -12.53 74.95 -11.50
C LEU A 157 -13.16 73.81 -12.33
N PRO A 158 -12.36 73.09 -13.12
CA PRO A 158 -12.88 72.01 -13.95
C PRO A 158 -13.54 70.91 -13.10
N SER A 159 -14.72 70.47 -13.54
CA SER A 159 -15.38 69.30 -12.98
C SER A 159 -14.55 68.06 -13.27
N ARG A 160 -14.22 67.26 -12.25
CA ARG A 160 -13.69 65.92 -12.45
C ARG A 160 -14.85 64.94 -12.59
N PRO A 161 -14.89 64.09 -13.62
CA PRO A 161 -15.81 62.96 -13.65
C PRO A 161 -15.49 62.06 -12.46
N MET A 162 -16.52 61.67 -11.70
CA MET A 162 -16.38 60.67 -10.63
C MET A 162 -15.85 59.38 -11.25
N CYS A 163 -14.94 58.69 -10.56
CA CYS A 163 -14.54 57.36 -10.97
C CYS A 163 -15.67 56.36 -10.63
N ARG A 164 -16.75 56.37 -11.41
CA ARG A 164 -17.75 55.30 -11.43
C ARG A 164 -18.17 55.08 -12.85
N ASP A 165 -17.56 54.07 -13.47
CA ASP A 165 -18.13 53.13 -14.44
C ASP A 165 -16.99 52.36 -15.11
N SER A 166 -16.14 51.73 -14.29
CA SER A 166 -15.55 50.49 -14.77
C SER A 166 -16.60 49.42 -14.55
N THR A 167 -17.28 49.04 -15.62
CA THR A 167 -17.88 47.72 -15.85
C THR A 167 -16.84 46.60 -15.71
N ILE A 168 -16.02 46.63 -14.67
CA ILE A 168 -15.26 45.50 -14.20
C ILE A 168 -16.23 44.79 -13.26
N THR A 169 -17.02 43.89 -13.86
CA THR A 169 -17.61 42.77 -13.17
C THR A 169 -16.48 42.07 -12.41
N PHE A 170 -16.26 42.47 -11.16
CA PHE A 170 -15.54 41.63 -10.23
C PHE A 170 -16.33 40.32 -10.17
N CYS A 171 -15.70 39.28 -10.70
CA CYS A 171 -16.23 37.93 -10.72
C CYS A 171 -16.72 37.62 -9.29
N SER A 172 -18.00 37.28 -9.18
CA SER A 172 -18.65 36.93 -7.92
C SER A 172 -18.19 35.53 -7.48
N CYS A 173 -16.91 35.39 -7.18
CA CYS A 173 -16.40 34.28 -6.39
C CYS A 173 -16.83 34.55 -4.95
N LYS A 174 -18.02 34.07 -4.59
CA LYS A 174 -18.48 33.98 -3.19
C LYS A 174 -17.33 33.39 -2.35
N PRO A 175 -16.95 34.01 -1.21
CA PRO A 175 -16.03 33.35 -0.30
C PRO A 175 -16.64 32.02 0.15
N PRO A 176 -15.86 30.93 0.25
CA PRO A 176 -16.38 29.68 0.79
C PRO A 176 -16.88 29.97 2.21
N ARG A 177 -18.16 29.66 2.45
CA ARG A 177 -18.73 29.68 3.80
C ARG A 177 -17.86 28.80 4.68
N LYS A 178 -17.35 29.35 5.78
CA LYS A 178 -16.83 28.56 6.89
C LYS A 178 -17.94 27.59 7.29
N GLN A 179 -17.74 26.30 7.05
CA GLN A 179 -18.56 25.25 7.67
C GLN A 179 -17.98 25.04 9.06
N GLU A 180 -18.82 25.22 10.08
CA GLU A 180 -18.59 24.81 11.47
C GLU A 180 -18.38 23.29 11.57
#